data_AF-W4RK77-F1
#
_entry.id   AF-W4RK77-F1
#
_cell.length_a   1.000
_cell.length_b   1.000
_cell.length_c   1.000
_cell.angle_alpha   90.00
_cell.angle_beta   90.00
_cell.angle_gamma   90.00
#
_symmetry.space_group_name_H-M   'P 1'
#
loop_
_entity.id
_entity.type
_entity.pdbx_description
1 polymer ?
#
loop_
_entity_poly.entity_id
_entity_poly.type
_entity_poly.pdbx_seq_one_letter_code
_entity_poly.pdbx_strand_id
1 'polypeptide(L)'
;MVPGSAFLNDLNSVDETPNGSDPSAAILYTSIYSSADTVINPYTSSIINGAENIEISDVSHSGLLTDSIVRPLIKTGLEDGGRNTN
;
A
#
# COMPACT_ATOMS: atom_id res chain seq x y z
N MET A 1 -3.95 -15.09 -2.95
CA MET A 1 -3.15 -14.94 -1.71
C MET A 1 -3.72 -15.90 -0.66
N VAL A 2 -2.90 -16.53 0.18
CA VAL A 2 -3.35 -17.37 1.30
C VAL A 2 -2.84 -16.79 2.62
N PRO A 3 -3.69 -16.14 3.43
CA PRO A 3 -3.31 -15.62 4.75
C PRO A 3 -2.67 -16.70 5.63
N GLY A 4 -1.62 -16.33 6.38
CA GLY A 4 -0.89 -17.24 7.27
C GLY A 4 -0.02 -18.30 6.58
N SER A 5 0.12 -18.24 5.25
CA SER A 5 1.08 -19.10 4.54
C SER A 5 2.52 -18.79 4.96
N ALA A 6 3.40 -19.80 4.88
CA ALA A 6 4.82 -19.63 5.22
C ALA A 6 5.47 -18.46 4.46
N PHE A 7 5.15 -18.31 3.17
CA PHE A 7 5.64 -17.20 2.36
C PHE A 7 5.26 -15.82 2.93
N LEU A 8 4.00 -15.61 3.32
CA LEU A 8 3.58 -14.32 3.88
C LEU A 8 4.16 -14.09 5.27
N ASN A 9 4.30 -15.14 6.08
CA ASN A 9 4.92 -15.03 7.39
C ASN A 9 6.40 -14.63 7.26
N ASP A 10 7.13 -15.22 6.31
CA ASP A 10 8.53 -14.90 6.04
C ASP A 10 8.66 -13.48 5.46
N LEU A 11 7.81 -13.11 4.49
CA LEU A 11 7.80 -11.77 3.87
C LEU A 11 7.53 -10.67 4.90
N ASN A 12 6.55 -10.88 5.78
CA ASN A 12 6.12 -9.90 6.79
C ASN A 12 6.89 -10.03 8.12
N SER A 13 7.98 -10.82 8.16
CA SER A 13 8.77 -11.04 9.37
C SER A 13 9.67 -9.86 9.75
N VAL A 14 9.85 -8.91 8.83
CA VAL A 14 10.70 -7.74 8.94
C VAL A 14 9.90 -6.45 8.72
N ASP A 15 10.58 -5.31 8.69
CA ASP A 15 10.00 -4.02 8.35
C ASP A 15 9.31 -4.05 6.98
N GLU A 16 8.05 -3.64 6.92
CA GLU A 16 7.25 -3.58 5.70
C GLU A 16 7.62 -2.39 4.80
N THR A 17 8.30 -1.37 5.34
CA THR A 17 8.78 -0.19 4.59
C THR A 17 10.26 0.08 4.83
N PRO A 18 11.17 -0.80 4.38
CA PRO A 18 12.60 -0.61 4.58
C PRO A 18 13.13 0.61 3.81
N ASN A 19 14.27 1.12 4.27
CA ASN A 19 15.07 2.20 3.66
C ASN A 19 14.44 3.61 3.68
N GLY A 20 13.58 3.94 4.65
CA GLY A 20 13.03 5.29 4.79
C GLY A 20 14.08 6.34 5.17
N SER A 21 15.06 5.91 5.94
CA SER A 21 16.12 6.76 6.48
C SER A 21 17.42 6.77 5.65
N ASP A 22 17.44 6.16 4.46
CA ASP A 22 18.63 6.16 3.60
C ASP A 22 18.85 7.57 2.99
N PRO A 23 19.95 8.29 3.33
CA PRO A 23 20.17 9.65 2.86
C PRO A 23 20.53 9.75 1.38
N SER A 24 20.86 8.61 0.74
CA SER A 24 21.24 8.53 -0.68
C SER A 24 20.12 7.99 -1.57
N ALA A 25 19.20 7.21 -0.99
CA ALA A 25 18.15 6.52 -1.74
C ALA A 25 16.94 6.14 -0.86
N ALA A 26 16.36 7.11 -0.16
CA ALA A 26 15.16 6.87 0.64
C ALA A 26 14.03 6.27 -0.21
N ILE A 27 13.42 5.18 0.27
CA ILE A 27 12.22 4.61 -0.34
C ILE A 27 11.02 5.05 0.48
N LEU A 28 10.08 5.69 -0.20
CA LEU A 28 8.83 6.16 0.35
C LEU A 28 7.68 5.31 -0.23
N TYR A 29 6.67 5.04 0.59
CA TYR A 29 5.63 4.06 0.28
C TYR A 29 4.24 4.71 0.38
N THR A 30 3.36 4.35 -0.55
CA THR A 30 1.94 4.69 -0.53
C THR A 30 1.13 3.43 -0.78
N SER A 31 0.21 3.10 0.13
CA SER A 31 -0.79 2.06 -0.05
C SER A 31 -2.16 2.70 -0.32
N ILE A 32 -2.75 2.37 -1.47
CA ILE A 32 -4.11 2.80 -1.85
C ILE A 32 -4.99 1.56 -1.89
N TYR A 33 -6.01 1.52 -1.05
CA TYR A 33 -6.88 0.35 -0.90
C TYR A 33 -8.35 0.78 -0.80
N SER A 34 -9.27 -0.13 -1.10
CA SER A 34 -10.70 0.19 -1.10
C SER A 34 -11.53 -0.71 -0.19
N SER A 35 -12.49 -0.11 0.51
CA SER A 35 -13.52 -0.83 1.26
C SER A 35 -14.47 -1.67 0.38
N ALA A 36 -14.48 -1.43 -0.94
CA ALA A 36 -15.22 -2.22 -1.92
C ALA A 36 -14.37 -3.35 -2.54
N ASP A 37 -13.13 -3.58 -2.07
CA ASP A 37 -12.32 -4.71 -2.50
C ASP A 37 -12.90 -6.03 -1.94
N THR A 38 -13.31 -6.92 -2.84
CA THR A 38 -13.86 -8.24 -2.51
C THR A 38 -12.88 -9.39 -2.76
N VAL A 39 -11.71 -9.09 -3.32
CA VAL A 39 -10.63 -10.05 -3.56
C VAL A 39 -9.69 -10.12 -2.36
N ILE A 40 -9.33 -8.96 -1.80
CA ILE A 40 -8.59 -8.82 -0.55
C ILE A 40 -9.59 -8.56 0.58
N ASN A 41 -9.79 -9.55 1.46
CA ASN A 41 -10.79 -9.49 2.52
C ASN A 41 -10.21 -10.05 3.85
N PRO A 42 -10.09 -9.25 4.92
CA PRO A 42 -10.53 -7.85 5.01
C PRO A 42 -9.63 -6.92 4.17
N TYR A 43 -10.22 -5.94 3.49
CA TYR A 43 -9.48 -4.99 2.64
C TYR A 43 -8.37 -4.25 3.41
N THR A 44 -8.59 -4.08 4.72
CA THR A 44 -7.64 -3.47 5.67
C THR A 44 -6.35 -4.25 5.85
N SER A 45 -6.25 -5.50 5.36
CA SER A 45 -4.97 -6.21 5.28
C SER A 45 -3.99 -5.59 4.28
N SER A 46 -4.40 -4.56 3.54
CA SER A 46 -3.56 -3.77 2.63
C SER A 46 -2.90 -2.56 3.31
N ILE A 47 -3.20 -2.32 4.60
CA ILE A 47 -2.51 -1.29 5.38
C ILE A 47 -1.06 -1.73 5.59
N ILE A 48 -0.11 -0.86 5.26
CA ILE A 48 1.33 -1.11 5.39
C ILE A 48 1.88 -0.21 6.49
N ASN A 49 2.55 -0.79 7.50
CA ASN A 49 3.15 -0.02 8.57
C ASN A 49 4.28 0.87 8.05
N GLY A 50 4.29 2.15 8.44
CA GLY A 50 5.28 3.13 7.98
C GLY A 50 4.95 3.85 6.67
N ALA A 51 4.02 3.33 5.87
CA ALA A 51 3.59 3.93 4.60
C ALA A 51 2.53 5.04 4.77
N GLU A 52 2.30 5.80 3.70
CA GLU A 52 1.09 6.59 3.54
C GLU A 52 -0.07 5.66 3.15
N ASN A 53 -1.08 5.56 4.01
CA ASN A 53 -2.20 4.64 3.83
C ASN A 53 -3.47 5.42 3.47
N ILE A 54 -3.97 5.22 2.25
CA ILE A 54 -5.12 5.94 1.69
C ILE A 54 -6.25 4.95 1.44
N GLU A 55 -7.31 5.05 2.24
CA GLU A 55 -8.56 4.33 2.02
C GLU A 55 -9.47 5.10 1.07
N ILE A 56 -10.06 4.41 0.10
CA ILE A 56 -11.15 4.90 -0.74
C ILE A 56 -12.37 3.97 -0.70
N SER A 57 -13.53 4.44 -1.14
CA SER A 57 -14.73 3.60 -1.26
C SER A 57 -15.10 3.31 -2.71
N ASP A 58 -15.97 2.33 -2.91
CA ASP A 58 -16.69 2.06 -4.17
C ASP A 58 -15.82 1.66 -5.38
N VAL A 59 -14.52 1.41 -5.18
CA VAL A 59 -13.61 0.94 -6.22
C VAL A 59 -13.29 -0.53 -5.99
N SER A 60 -13.71 -1.38 -6.93
CA SER A 60 -13.38 -2.82 -6.89
C SER A 60 -11.86 -3.06 -6.97
N HIS A 61 -11.42 -4.27 -6.61
CA HIS A 61 -10.00 -4.68 -6.71
C HIS A 61 -9.38 -4.37 -8.09
N SER A 62 -10.02 -4.80 -9.18
CA SER A 62 -9.57 -4.49 -10.54
C SER A 62 -9.77 -3.02 -10.93
N GLY A 63 -10.74 -2.36 -10.30
CA GLY A 63 -11.00 -0.92 -10.47
C GLY A 63 -9.80 -0.07 -10.05
N LEU A 64 -9.09 -0.46 -8.99
CA LEU A 64 -7.91 0.26 -8.48
C LEU A 64 -6.85 0.54 -9.56
N LEU A 65 -6.78 -0.29 -10.61
CA LEU A 65 -5.83 -0.14 -11.71
C LEU A 65 -6.19 0.97 -12.71
N THR A 66 -7.47 1.35 -12.79
CA THR A 66 -7.97 2.19 -13.90
C THR A 66 -8.82 3.37 -13.47
N ASP A 67 -9.35 3.34 -12.25
CA ASP A 67 -10.30 4.31 -11.72
C ASP A 67 -9.73 5.74 -11.74
N SER A 68 -10.58 6.69 -12.14
CA SER A 68 -10.21 8.11 -12.24
C SER A 68 -9.89 8.76 -10.90
N ILE A 69 -10.40 8.23 -9.79
CA ILE A 69 -10.12 8.69 -8.43
C ILE A 69 -8.74 8.21 -7.97
N VAL A 70 -8.29 7.03 -8.42
CA VAL A 70 -7.01 6.44 -7.99
C VAL A 70 -5.81 7.10 -8.68
N ARG A 71 -5.93 7.43 -9.96
CA ARG A 71 -4.85 8.06 -10.74
C ARG A 71 -4.24 9.32 -10.11
N PRO A 72 -5.02 10.30 -9.62
CA PRO A 72 -4.44 11.47 -8.97
C PRO A 72 -3.73 11.12 -7.65
N LEU A 73 -4.20 10.10 -6.90
CA LEU A 73 -3.52 9.65 -5.67
C LEU A 73 -2.15 9.03 -5.98
N ILE A 74 -2.06 8.23 -7.04
CA ILE A 74 -0.77 7.71 -7.54
C ILE A 74 0.14 8.87 -7.94
N LYS A 75 -0.40 9.86 -8.66
CA LYS A 75 0.38 11.04 -9.07
C LYS A 75 0.93 11.78 -7.85
N THR A 76 0.11 12.01 -6.82
CA THR A 76 0.55 12.61 -5.55
C THR A 76 1.67 11.80 -4.90
N GLY A 77 1.53 10.48 -4.80
CA GLY A 77 2.60 9.62 -4.25
C GLY A 77 3.90 9.69 -5.06
N LEU A 78 3.85 9.92 -6.37
CA LEU A 78 5.05 10.09 -7.20
C LEU A 78 5.68 11.48 -7.09
N GLU A 79 4.89 12.53 -6.87
CA GLU A 79 5.36 13.92 -6.79
C GLU A 79 5.83 14.29 -5.37
N ASP A 80 5.05 13.95 -4.35
CA ASP A 80 5.38 14.20 -2.94
C ASP A 80 6.27 13.09 -2.34
N GLY A 81 6.37 11.97 -3.04
CA GLY A 81 7.17 10.80 -2.69
C GLY A 81 6.43 9.74 -1.87
N GLY A 82 5.32 10.06 -1.22
CA GLY A 82 4.66 9.17 -0.26
C GLY A 82 5.27 9.31 1.14
N ARG A 83 5.19 8.27 1.98
CA ARG A 83 5.73 8.34 3.35
C ARG A 83 6.53 7.10 3.72
N ASN A 84 7.53 7.32 4.57
CA ASN A 84 8.20 6.28 5.31
C ASN A 84 8.55 6.83 6.70
N THR A 85 8.10 6.16 7.76
CA THR A 85 8.39 6.57 9.14
C THR A 85 9.44 5.70 9.84
N ASN A 86 10.08 4.80 9.10
CA ASN A 86 11.03 3.82 9.61
C ASN A 86 12.50 4.14 9.24
#